data_AF-A0A3B5QBN2-F1
#
_entry.id   AF-A0A3B5QBN2-F1
#
_cell.length_a   1.000
_cell.length_b   1.000
_cell.length_c   1.000
_cell.angle_alpha   90.00
_cell.angle_beta   90.00
_cell.angle_gamma   90.00
#
_symmetry.space_group_name_H-M   'P 1'
#
loop_
_entity.id
_entity.type
_entity.pdbx_description
1 polymer ?
#
loop_
_entity_poly.entity_id
_entity_poly.type
_entity_poly.pdbx_seq_one_letter_code
_entity_poly.pdbx_strand_id
1 'polypeptide(L)'
;MIKLSSTFKGKVCGLCGNYDGAIKNDFTTRSNAVVVNPTEFGNSWKLSSSCSDVNTTLNPCALYSNRRAWAEKHCSIIKSEVFSACHVEPEQYYEACVADTCACNTGGDCECFCSAVGAYAEACNEAGACVKWRTPTIC
;
A
#
# COMPACT_ATOMS: atom_id res chain seq x y z
N MET A 1 -9.62 4.55 -3.93
CA MET A 1 -9.80 4.79 -2.48
C MET A 1 -11.26 4.55 -2.07
N ILE A 2 -11.54 4.04 -0.86
CA ILE A 2 -12.90 3.93 -0.30
C ILE A 2 -13.16 5.15 0.60
N LYS A 3 -14.24 5.89 0.36
CA LYS A 3 -14.64 7.06 1.18
C LYS A 3 -15.98 6.76 1.86
N LEU A 4 -16.04 6.99 3.16
CA LEU A 4 -17.25 6.79 3.98
C LEU A 4 -17.70 8.11 4.59
N SER A 5 -19.02 8.30 4.67
CA SER A 5 -19.61 9.39 5.47
C SER A 5 -19.40 9.10 6.96
N SER A 6 -19.32 10.16 7.78
CA SER A 6 -19.19 10.06 9.24
C SER A 6 -20.35 9.30 9.90
N THR A 7 -21.47 9.11 9.20
CA THR A 7 -22.60 8.29 9.65
C THR A 7 -22.24 6.82 9.86
N PHE A 8 -21.18 6.34 9.22
CA PHE A 8 -20.66 4.97 9.33
C PHE A 8 -19.59 4.80 10.43
N LYS A 9 -19.28 5.87 11.19
CA LYS A 9 -18.29 5.82 12.27
C LYS A 9 -18.62 4.73 13.28
N GLY A 10 -17.70 3.79 13.50
CA GLY A 10 -17.90 2.64 14.40
C GLY A 10 -18.96 1.62 13.96
N LYS A 11 -19.41 1.66 12.69
CA LYS A 11 -20.45 0.77 12.15
C LYS A 11 -19.94 -0.15 11.03
N VAL A 12 -18.65 -0.12 10.76
CA VAL A 12 -18.00 -0.95 9.75
C VAL A 12 -17.00 -1.88 10.42
N CYS A 13 -16.60 -2.89 9.69
CA CYS A 13 -15.57 -3.83 10.06
C CYS A 13 -14.94 -4.38 8.78
N GLY A 14 -13.80 -5.06 8.90
CA GLY A 14 -13.07 -5.63 7.77
C GLY A 14 -11.62 -5.20 7.76
N LEU A 15 -10.95 -5.44 6.63
CA LEU A 15 -9.53 -5.14 6.44
C LEU A 15 -9.18 -3.65 6.57
N CYS A 16 -10.17 -2.75 6.42
CA CYS A 16 -10.01 -1.31 6.57
C CYS A 16 -10.30 -0.81 8.00
N GLY A 17 -10.41 -1.71 8.99
CA GLY A 17 -10.69 -1.36 10.38
C GLY A 17 -12.18 -1.11 10.66
N ASN A 18 -12.45 -0.40 11.76
CA ASN A 18 -13.82 -0.17 12.25
C ASN A 18 -14.29 1.30 12.12
N TYR A 19 -13.41 2.18 11.64
CA TYR A 19 -13.67 3.61 11.44
C TYR A 19 -14.20 4.31 12.71
N ASP A 20 -13.66 4.01 13.90
CA ASP A 20 -14.03 4.71 15.15
C ASP A 20 -13.06 5.86 15.53
N GLY A 21 -11.90 5.93 14.86
CA GLY A 21 -10.84 6.90 15.08
C GLY A 21 -9.72 6.42 16.01
N ALA A 22 -9.75 5.17 16.48
CA ALA A 22 -8.77 4.57 17.38
C ALA A 22 -7.93 3.48 16.68
N ILE A 23 -6.85 3.89 16.01
CA ILE A 23 -5.98 3.00 15.20
C ILE A 23 -5.53 1.71 15.92
N LYS A 24 -5.41 1.73 17.26
CA LYS A 24 -4.98 0.58 18.06
C LYS A 24 -5.93 -0.62 18.03
N ASN A 25 -7.19 -0.44 17.64
CA ASN A 25 -8.18 -1.52 17.57
C ASN A 25 -8.58 -1.89 16.14
N ASP A 26 -7.99 -1.28 15.11
CA ASP A 26 -8.36 -1.55 13.72
C ASP A 26 -8.10 -3.00 13.32
N PHE A 27 -7.14 -3.67 13.97
CA PHE A 27 -6.92 -5.12 13.85
C PHE A 27 -7.89 -5.93 14.73
N THR A 28 -9.19 -5.69 14.54
CA THR A 28 -10.26 -6.51 15.13
C THR A 28 -10.66 -7.63 14.18
N THR A 29 -10.54 -8.87 14.62
CA THR A 29 -10.88 -10.06 13.82
C THR A 29 -12.39 -10.20 13.62
N ARG A 30 -12.79 -11.09 12.69
CA ARG A 30 -14.20 -11.45 12.49
C ARG A 30 -14.90 -12.01 13.75
N SER A 31 -14.14 -12.52 14.72
CA SER A 31 -14.63 -13.00 16.02
C SER A 31 -14.62 -11.94 17.13
N ASN A 32 -14.40 -10.66 16.78
CA ASN A 32 -14.29 -9.52 17.69
C ASN A 32 -13.10 -9.57 18.66
N ALA A 33 -12.04 -10.30 18.32
CA ALA A 33 -10.79 -10.27 19.08
C ALA A 33 -9.86 -9.19 18.51
N VAL A 34 -9.25 -8.37 19.38
CA VAL A 34 -8.21 -7.41 18.97
C VAL A 34 -6.86 -8.12 18.98
N VAL A 35 -6.17 -8.10 17.84
CA VAL A 35 -4.88 -8.78 17.65
C VAL A 35 -3.81 -7.79 17.22
N VAL A 36 -2.54 -8.13 17.44
CA VAL A 36 -1.40 -7.29 17.02
C VAL A 36 -0.76 -7.75 15.72
N ASN A 37 -1.01 -9.00 15.31
CA ASN A 37 -0.42 -9.59 14.13
C ASN A 37 -1.30 -9.29 12.88
N PRO A 38 -0.80 -8.54 11.88
CA PRO A 38 -1.56 -8.21 10.67
C PRO A 38 -1.97 -9.45 9.86
N THR A 39 -1.16 -10.50 9.87
CA THR A 39 -1.43 -11.76 9.15
C THR A 39 -2.56 -12.54 9.80
N GLU A 40 -2.56 -12.63 11.14
CA GLU A 40 -3.68 -13.20 11.89
C GLU A 40 -4.99 -12.42 11.64
N PHE A 41 -4.92 -11.09 11.71
CA PHE A 41 -6.03 -10.20 11.39
C PHE A 41 -6.55 -10.45 9.97
N GLY A 42 -5.68 -10.42 8.96
CA GLY A 42 -6.05 -10.60 7.55
C GLY A 42 -6.67 -11.96 7.26
N ASN A 43 -6.09 -13.04 7.80
CA ASN A 43 -6.62 -14.40 7.64
C ASN A 43 -8.02 -14.54 8.25
N SER A 44 -8.32 -13.83 9.35
CA SER A 44 -9.64 -13.86 9.99
C SER A 44 -10.77 -13.28 9.10
N TRP A 45 -10.42 -12.47 8.10
CA TRP A 45 -11.38 -11.82 7.20
C TRP A 45 -11.63 -12.58 5.90
N LYS A 46 -10.99 -13.74 5.68
CA LYS A 46 -11.24 -14.57 4.48
C LYS A 46 -12.72 -14.92 4.32
N LEU A 47 -13.19 -14.94 3.08
CA LEU A 47 -14.60 -15.23 2.77
C LEU A 47 -14.90 -16.73 2.82
N SER A 48 -13.96 -17.57 2.40
CA SER A 48 -14.09 -19.02 2.37
C SER A 48 -13.07 -19.69 3.29
N SER A 49 -13.51 -20.71 4.02
CA SER A 49 -12.63 -21.57 4.80
C SER A 49 -11.70 -22.42 3.93
N SER A 50 -12.03 -22.61 2.64
CA SER A 50 -11.16 -23.31 1.68
C SER A 50 -9.92 -22.51 1.28
N CYS A 51 -9.90 -21.19 1.52
CA CYS A 51 -8.72 -20.38 1.30
C CYS A 51 -7.66 -20.69 2.37
N SER A 52 -6.46 -21.04 1.93
CA SER A 52 -5.30 -21.25 2.79
C SER A 52 -4.95 -19.99 3.56
N ASP A 53 -4.47 -20.18 4.78
CA ASP A 53 -3.94 -19.08 5.58
C ASP A 53 -2.56 -18.66 5.05
N VAL A 54 -2.30 -17.35 5.09
CA VAL A 54 -0.96 -16.82 4.89
C VAL A 54 -0.20 -17.01 6.20
N ASN A 55 0.97 -17.65 6.16
CA ASN A 55 1.80 -17.89 7.36
C ASN A 55 3.07 -17.04 7.40
N THR A 56 3.52 -16.55 6.23
CA THR A 56 4.76 -15.79 6.10
C THR A 56 4.57 -14.69 5.06
N THR A 57 4.93 -13.46 5.41
CA THR A 57 5.09 -12.37 4.45
C THR A 57 6.38 -12.57 3.67
N LEU A 58 6.26 -12.73 2.36
CA LEU A 58 7.41 -12.83 1.48
C LEU A 58 7.99 -11.44 1.22
N ASN A 59 9.32 -11.34 1.19
CA ASN A 59 10.00 -10.14 0.71
C ASN A 59 10.27 -10.29 -0.80
N PRO A 60 9.55 -9.58 -1.68
CA PRO A 60 9.69 -9.78 -3.12
C PRO A 60 11.09 -9.44 -3.65
N CYS A 61 11.75 -8.44 -3.09
CA CYS A 61 13.11 -8.08 -3.49
C CYS A 61 14.17 -9.05 -2.96
N ALA A 62 13.88 -9.85 -1.93
CA ALA A 62 14.75 -10.96 -1.53
C ALA A 62 14.60 -12.16 -2.47
N LEU A 63 13.36 -12.44 -2.93
CA LEU A 63 13.07 -13.50 -3.88
C LEU A 63 13.56 -13.18 -5.30
N TYR A 64 13.43 -11.92 -5.72
CA TYR A 64 13.80 -11.43 -7.05
C TYR A 64 14.90 -10.36 -6.95
N SER A 65 16.02 -10.75 -6.34
CA SER A 65 17.14 -9.85 -6.02
C SER A 65 17.72 -9.12 -7.24
N ASN A 66 17.67 -9.72 -8.42
CA ASN A 66 18.08 -9.10 -9.68
C ASN A 66 17.25 -7.87 -10.07
N ARG A 67 16.06 -7.69 -9.49
CA ARG A 67 15.15 -6.58 -9.79
C ARG A 67 15.26 -5.43 -8.80
N ARG A 68 15.88 -5.67 -7.64
CA ARG A 68 15.99 -4.71 -6.55
C ARG A 68 16.61 -3.38 -7.00
N ALA A 69 17.74 -3.42 -7.70
CA ALA A 69 18.41 -2.21 -8.15
C ALA A 69 17.56 -1.37 -9.12
N TRP A 70 16.76 -2.03 -9.96
CA TRP A 70 15.83 -1.35 -10.85
C TRP A 70 14.67 -0.72 -10.07
N ALA A 71 14.07 -1.47 -9.15
CA ALA A 71 12.99 -1.00 -8.29
C ALA A 71 13.40 0.20 -7.43
N GLU A 72 14.53 0.10 -6.71
CA GLU A 72 15.05 1.18 -5.85
C GLU A 72 15.34 2.45 -6.66
N LYS A 73 15.92 2.31 -7.87
CA LYS A 73 16.22 3.44 -8.75
C LYS A 73 14.97 4.12 -9.30
N HIS A 74 13.97 3.36 -9.74
CA HIS A 74 12.76 3.96 -10.31
C HIS A 74 11.86 4.55 -9.23
N CYS A 75 11.67 3.85 -8.11
CA CYS A 75 10.86 4.32 -7.00
C CYS A 75 11.46 5.53 -6.27
N SER A 76 12.76 5.83 -6.44
CA SER A 76 13.38 7.00 -5.81
C SER A 76 12.77 8.34 -6.23
N ILE A 77 11.99 8.38 -7.32
CA ILE A 77 11.23 9.57 -7.71
C ILE A 77 10.32 10.07 -6.58
N ILE A 78 9.74 9.16 -5.78
CA ILE A 78 8.87 9.48 -4.62
C ILE A 78 9.59 10.35 -3.59
N LYS A 79 10.90 10.13 -3.40
CA LYS A 79 11.76 10.87 -2.46
C LYS A 79 12.54 12.01 -3.12
N SER A 80 12.31 12.27 -4.40
CA SER A 80 13.04 13.29 -5.16
C SER A 80 12.36 14.65 -5.09
N GLU A 81 13.07 15.68 -5.57
CA GLU A 81 12.55 17.04 -5.69
C GLU A 81 11.25 17.15 -6.49
N VAL A 82 10.94 16.16 -7.36
CA VAL A 82 9.67 16.10 -8.11
C VAL A 82 8.47 16.16 -7.17
N PHE A 83 8.56 15.50 -6.01
CA PHE A 83 7.50 15.45 -5.00
C PHE A 83 7.77 16.36 -3.79
N SER A 84 8.73 17.29 -3.86
CA SER A 84 9.09 18.19 -2.76
C SER A 84 7.93 19.01 -2.20
N ALA A 85 6.95 19.35 -3.05
CA ALA A 85 5.75 20.08 -2.65
C ALA A 85 4.73 19.23 -1.87
N CYS A 86 4.92 17.91 -1.78
CA CYS A 86 4.04 16.99 -1.09
C CYS A 86 4.65 16.57 0.26
N HIS A 87 3.90 16.80 1.34
CA HIS A 87 4.33 16.48 2.72
C HIS A 87 3.72 15.18 3.26
N VAL A 88 3.06 14.39 2.41
CA VAL A 88 2.60 13.04 2.78
C VAL A 88 3.83 12.17 2.98
N GLU A 89 3.89 11.40 4.07
CA GLU A 89 5.04 10.56 4.45
C GLU A 89 5.54 9.68 3.28
N PRO A 90 6.68 10.00 2.64
CA PRO A 90 7.11 9.36 1.39
C PRO A 90 7.69 7.96 1.61
N GLU A 91 8.13 7.65 2.83
CA GLU A 91 8.84 6.40 3.13
C GLU A 91 7.96 5.17 2.87
N GLN A 92 6.72 5.18 3.35
CA GLN A 92 5.79 4.06 3.19
C GLN A 92 5.45 3.80 1.71
N TYR A 93 5.26 4.87 0.93
CA TYR A 93 4.99 4.77 -0.51
C TYR A 93 6.22 4.30 -1.29
N TYR A 94 7.42 4.73 -0.89
CA TYR A 94 8.66 4.24 -1.48
C TYR A 94 8.87 2.76 -1.22
N GLU A 95 8.74 2.30 0.03
CA GLU A 95 8.88 0.88 0.37
C GLU A 95 7.86 0.00 -0.36
N ALA A 96 6.60 0.45 -0.42
CA ALA A 96 5.54 -0.21 -1.19
C ALA A 96 5.88 -0.27 -2.69
N CYS A 97 6.30 0.86 -3.27
CA CYS A 97 6.73 0.91 -4.68
C CYS A 97 7.85 -0.08 -4.95
N VAL A 98 8.88 -0.15 -4.10
CA VAL A 98 10.01 -1.08 -4.27
C VAL A 98 9.54 -2.52 -4.19
N ALA A 99 8.69 -2.86 -3.20
CA ALA A 99 8.16 -4.21 -3.05
C ALA A 99 7.32 -4.65 -4.25
N ASP A 100 6.36 -3.82 -4.69
CA ASP A 100 5.48 -4.10 -5.84
C ASP A 100 6.29 -4.24 -7.13
N THR A 101 7.23 -3.32 -7.33
CA THR A 101 8.09 -3.31 -8.52
C THR A 101 8.97 -4.56 -8.56
N CYS A 102 9.52 -5.02 -7.43
CA CYS A 102 10.23 -6.30 -7.35
C CYS A 102 9.32 -7.52 -7.61
N ALA A 103 8.07 -7.48 -7.14
CA ALA A 103 7.12 -8.59 -7.26
C ALA A 103 6.60 -8.80 -8.69
N CYS A 104 6.50 -7.74 -9.51
CA CYS A 104 5.96 -7.83 -10.86
C CYS A 104 6.91 -8.43 -11.89
N ASN A 105 7.24 -9.72 -11.75
CA ASN A 105 8.34 -10.40 -12.44
C ASN A 105 7.94 -11.17 -13.71
N THR A 106 6.65 -11.22 -14.04
CA THR A 106 6.10 -11.96 -15.21
C THR A 106 5.87 -11.06 -16.44
N GLY A 107 6.42 -9.84 -16.45
CA GLY A 107 6.12 -8.79 -17.42
C GLY A 107 5.08 -7.78 -16.88
N GLY A 108 5.11 -6.54 -17.37
CA GLY A 108 4.29 -5.45 -16.83
C GLY A 108 5.00 -4.59 -15.77
N ASP A 109 6.32 -4.68 -15.66
CA ASP A 109 7.19 -3.95 -14.72
C ASP A 109 6.87 -2.45 -14.65
N CYS A 110 6.62 -1.83 -15.80
CA CYS A 110 6.24 -0.43 -15.89
C CYS A 110 4.87 -0.16 -15.26
N GLU A 111 3.90 -1.08 -15.37
CA GLU A 111 2.55 -0.88 -14.83
C GLU A 111 2.54 -0.84 -13.30
N CYS A 112 3.27 -1.74 -12.65
CA CYS A 112 3.35 -1.76 -11.18
C CYS A 112 4.06 -0.53 -10.61
N PHE A 113 5.18 -0.13 -11.23
CA PHE A 113 5.87 1.11 -10.89
C PHE A 113 4.94 2.34 -11.06
N CYS A 114 4.27 2.47 -12.21
CA CYS A 114 3.41 3.61 -12.49
C CYS A 114 2.18 3.68 -11.58
N SER A 115 1.60 2.54 -11.22
CA SER A 115 0.49 2.45 -10.26
C SER A 115 0.93 2.88 -8.86
N ALA A 116 2.10 2.44 -8.40
CA ALA A 116 2.62 2.80 -7.08
C ALA A 116 2.93 4.31 -6.97
N VAL A 117 3.63 4.89 -7.95
CA VAL A 117 3.90 6.34 -7.98
C VAL A 117 2.60 7.13 -8.17
N GLY A 118 1.67 6.62 -8.98
CA GLY A 118 0.34 7.20 -9.17
C GLY A 118 -0.46 7.29 -7.86
N ALA A 119 -0.41 6.25 -7.01
CA ALA A 119 -1.05 6.25 -5.71
C ALA A 119 -0.47 7.32 -4.77
N TYR A 120 0.85 7.53 -4.80
CA TYR A 120 1.47 8.62 -4.04
C TYR A 120 1.05 9.99 -4.56
N ALA A 121 1.02 10.18 -5.88
CA ALA A 121 0.53 11.42 -6.49
C ALA A 121 -0.95 11.69 -6.18
N GLU A 122 -1.79 10.67 -6.11
CA GLU A 122 -3.20 10.80 -5.66
C GLU A 122 -3.26 11.28 -4.22
N ALA A 123 -2.48 10.67 -3.30
CA ALA A 123 -2.41 11.10 -1.91
C ALA A 123 -1.93 12.55 -1.76
N CYS A 124 -0.91 12.95 -2.55
CA CYS A 124 -0.46 14.34 -2.60
C CYS A 124 -1.56 15.29 -3.07
N ASN A 125 -2.30 14.93 -4.12
CA ASN A 125 -3.38 15.74 -4.65
C ASN A 125 -4.52 15.92 -3.62
N GLU A 126 -4.85 14.86 -2.86
CA GLU A 126 -5.82 14.93 -1.77
C GLU A 126 -5.34 15.80 -0.60
N ALA A 127 -4.02 15.87 -0.38
CA ALA A 127 -3.39 16.78 0.57
C ALA A 127 -3.21 18.22 0.02
N GLY A 128 -3.70 18.51 -1.19
CA GLY A 128 -3.63 19.83 -1.82
C GLY A 128 -2.36 20.12 -2.63
N ALA A 129 -1.50 19.12 -2.83
CA ALA A 129 -0.28 19.22 -3.63
C ALA A 129 -0.46 18.51 -4.98
N CYS A 130 -0.79 19.26 -6.04
CA CYS A 130 -0.85 18.73 -7.40
C CYS A 130 0.55 18.63 -7.99
N VAL A 131 1.07 17.40 -8.13
CA VAL A 131 2.43 17.13 -8.62
C VAL A 131 2.40 16.62 -10.06
N LYS A 132 3.13 17.29 -10.97
CA LYS A 132 3.33 16.80 -12.35
C LYS A 132 4.59 15.94 -12.42
N TRP A 133 4.42 14.62 -12.28
CA TRP A 133 5.53 13.66 -12.21
C TRP A 133 5.75 12.84 -13.50
N ARG A 134 4.72 12.73 -14.35
CA ARG A 134 4.76 11.96 -15.60
C ARG A 134 5.58 12.66 -16.69
N THR A 135 6.35 11.90 -17.46
CA THR A 135 7.18 12.37 -18.59
C THR A 135 7.14 11.37 -19.75
N PRO A 136 7.60 11.72 -20.96
CA PRO A 136 7.65 10.77 -22.09
C PRO A 136 8.48 9.49 -21.83
N THR A 137 9.34 9.49 -20.80
CA THR A 137 10.17 8.36 -20.40
C THR A 137 9.74 7.73 -19.07
N ILE A 138 8.79 8.34 -18.35
CA ILE A 138 8.26 7.90 -17.06
C ILE A 138 6.73 8.03 -17.07
N CYS A 139 6.03 6.91 -17.25
CA CYS A 139 4.58 6.76 -17.04
C CYS A 139 3.67 7.83 -17.68
#